data_AF-A0AAE3ZSY9-F1
#
_entry.id   AF-A0AAE3ZSY9-F1
#
_cell.length_a   1.000
_cell.length_b   1.000
_cell.length_c   1.000
_cell.angle_alpha   90.00
_cell.angle_beta   90.00
_cell.angle_gamma   90.00
#
_symmetry.space_group_name_H-M   'P 1'
#
loop_
_entity.id
_entity.type
_entity.pdbx_description
1 polymer ?
#
loop_
_entity_poly.entity_id
_entity_poly.type
_entity_poly.pdbx_seq_one_letter_code
_entity_poly.pdbx_strand_id
1 'polypeptide(L)'
;MHGAMFGVTFLLASASATVFLLLRCEGKGRPFGPSARRWAFAVIGVTSALSTATAVLAVLIVSQLPAALLGLGVAAPSMLWLSELNKRAADRRDLRRDLSSVWLTRLLTRLQEGMADDRQNWCEARVDDEWSTDELSMAARYYHEYLMERLTVEERRRGRIHAQLNAIQSRLDVVHLIEASASRAKVVAALQASRTTKEPRYAKAVDDLGRMAGILRHDAYRDLVRLLGLAYNAGHHKMAPYRPPMVLSPAPAPRVRTA
;
A
#
# COMPACT_ATOMS: atom_id res chain seq x y z
N MET A 1 23.15 16.18 35.42
CA MET A 1 22.26 14.99 35.46
C MET A 1 20.97 15.15 34.65
N HIS A 2 20.42 16.36 34.45
CA HIS A 2 19.20 16.55 33.63
C HIS A 2 19.33 16.03 32.19
N GLY A 3 20.46 16.26 31.49
CA GLY A 3 20.63 15.83 30.09
C GLY A 3 20.50 14.33 29.83
N ALA A 4 20.92 13.47 30.76
CA ALA A 4 20.80 12.01 30.61
C ALA A 4 19.33 11.55 30.66
N MET A 5 18.51 12.19 31.51
CA MET A 5 17.09 11.87 31.64
C MET A 5 16.29 12.26 30.39
N PHE A 6 16.62 13.41 29.78
CA PHE A 6 16.05 13.82 28.49
C PHE A 6 16.42 12.85 27.36
N GLY A 7 17.68 12.40 27.30
CA GLY A 7 18.13 11.44 26.30
C GLY A 7 17.38 10.11 26.38
N VAL A 8 17.25 9.54 27.59
CA VAL A 8 16.57 8.25 27.79
C VAL A 8 15.08 8.34 27.46
N THR A 9 14.39 9.40 27.90
CA THR A 9 12.96 9.60 27.61
C THR A 9 12.69 9.81 26.11
N PHE A 10 13.55 10.56 25.42
CA PHE A 10 13.46 10.74 23.97
C PHE A 10 13.71 9.43 23.19
N LEU A 11 14.69 8.63 23.60
CA LEU A 11 14.96 7.33 22.98
C LEU A 11 13.78 6.37 23.14
N LEU A 12 13.20 6.30 24.35
CA LEU A 12 12.05 5.45 24.61
C LEU A 12 10.81 5.92 23.83
N ALA A 13 10.59 7.23 23.74
CA ALA A 13 9.53 7.81 22.93
C ALA A 13 9.72 7.56 21.42
N SER A 14 10.97 7.61 20.94
CA SER A 14 11.29 7.32 19.54
C SER A 14 11.11 5.84 19.22
N ALA A 15 11.51 4.95 20.12
CA ALA A 15 11.32 3.51 19.97
C ALA A 15 9.82 3.16 19.94
N SER A 16 9.02 3.69 20.86
CA SER A 16 7.58 3.45 20.88
C SER A 16 6.88 4.02 19.65
N ALA A 17 7.21 5.25 19.24
CA ALA A 17 6.68 5.85 18.01
C ALA A 17 7.00 5.00 16.77
N THR A 18 8.21 4.45 16.70
CA THR A 18 8.62 3.54 15.62
C THR A 18 7.75 2.28 15.60
N VAL A 19 7.55 1.63 16.76
CA VAL A 19 6.71 0.44 16.88
C VAL A 19 5.26 0.73 16.50
N PHE A 20 4.68 1.84 16.99
CA PHE A 20 3.32 2.24 16.62
C PHE A 20 3.17 2.52 15.12
N LEU A 21 4.17 3.15 14.51
CA LEU A 21 4.17 3.41 13.07
C LEU A 21 4.21 2.09 12.29
N LEU A 22 5.05 1.14 12.70
CA LEU A 22 5.13 -0.19 12.10
C LEU A 22 3.80 -0.94 12.21
N LEU A 23 3.20 -1.02 13.39
CA LEU A 23 1.90 -1.66 13.60
C LEU A 23 0.79 -0.97 12.77
N ARG A 24 0.79 0.36 12.69
CA ARG A 24 -0.19 1.12 11.89
C ARG A 24 -0.06 0.88 10.39
N CYS A 25 1.17 0.63 9.93
CA CYS A 25 1.53 0.42 8.52
C CYS A 25 1.56 -1.06 8.14
N GLU A 26 1.35 -1.97 9.08
CA GLU A 26 1.30 -3.41 8.83
C GLU A 26 0.24 -3.72 7.76
N GLY A 27 0.65 -4.47 6.73
CA GLY A 27 -0.20 -4.80 5.58
C GLY A 27 -0.49 -3.65 4.60
N LYS A 28 0.09 -2.45 4.77
CA LYS A 28 -0.10 -1.29 3.86
C LYS A 28 1.12 -0.97 3.01
N GLY A 29 2.27 -1.57 3.30
CA GLY A 29 3.53 -1.35 2.59
C GLY A 29 4.70 -1.06 3.53
N ARG A 30 5.84 -0.66 2.96
CA ARG A 30 7.05 -0.36 3.73
C ARG A 30 7.08 1.11 4.17
N PRO A 31 6.95 1.42 5.46
CA PRO A 31 7.09 2.80 5.92
C PRO A 31 8.51 3.36 5.72
N PHE A 32 9.52 2.48 5.64
CA PHE A 32 10.92 2.85 5.40
C PHE A 32 11.40 2.53 3.98
N GLY A 33 10.50 2.59 2.99
CA GLY A 33 10.88 2.51 1.58
C GLY A 33 11.68 3.73 1.10
N PRO A 34 12.32 3.68 -0.08
CA PRO A 34 13.17 4.76 -0.59
C PRO A 34 12.50 6.14 -0.55
N SER A 35 11.21 6.22 -0.93
CA SER A 35 10.45 7.47 -0.99
C SER A 35 9.76 7.78 0.34
N ALA A 36 9.26 6.76 1.05
CA ALA A 36 8.56 6.91 2.32
C ALA A 36 9.47 7.24 3.52
N ARG A 37 10.76 6.85 3.48
CA ARG A 37 11.68 6.90 4.62
C ARG A 37 11.82 8.28 5.25
N ARG A 38 11.93 9.35 4.45
CA ARG A 38 12.09 10.72 4.99
C ARG A 38 10.86 11.14 5.80
N TRP A 39 9.67 10.78 5.33
CA TRP A 39 8.41 11.07 6.00
C TRP A 39 8.21 10.22 7.26
N ALA A 40 8.63 8.96 7.23
CA ALA A 40 8.59 8.11 8.43
C ALA A 40 9.46 8.69 9.55
N PHE A 41 10.69 9.13 9.23
CA PHE A 41 11.55 9.81 10.21
C PHE A 41 10.96 11.14 10.70
N ALA A 42 10.33 11.92 9.82
CA ALA A 42 9.65 13.15 10.22
C ALA A 42 8.51 12.86 11.21
N VAL A 43 7.67 11.85 10.95
CA VAL A 43 6.58 11.44 11.87
C VAL A 43 7.15 10.96 13.21
N ILE A 44 8.19 10.12 13.19
CA ILE A 44 8.83 9.62 14.43
C ILE A 44 9.42 10.77 15.23
N GLY A 45 10.20 11.65 14.60
CA GLY A 45 10.83 12.79 15.28
C GLY A 45 9.81 13.77 15.87
N VAL A 46 8.72 14.03 15.14
CA VAL A 46 7.61 14.87 15.62
C VAL A 46 6.90 14.25 16.81
N THR A 47 6.54 12.97 16.71
CA THR A 47 5.79 12.27 17.77
C THR A 47 6.64 12.05 19.01
N SER A 48 7.94 11.75 18.85
CA SER A 48 8.86 11.65 19.97
C SER A 48 9.09 13.00 20.65
N ALA A 49 9.31 14.08 19.89
CA ALA A 49 9.46 15.42 20.46
C ALA A 49 8.22 15.89 21.23
N LEU A 50 7.02 15.64 20.68
CA LEU A 50 5.76 15.92 21.37
C LEU A 50 5.63 15.13 22.68
N SER A 51 5.94 13.83 22.65
CA SER A 51 5.86 12.95 23.81
C SER A 51 6.88 13.31 24.89
N THR A 52 8.11 13.68 24.50
CA THR A 52 9.13 14.17 25.43
C THR A 52 8.73 15.51 26.04
N ALA A 53 8.20 16.45 25.25
CA ALA A 53 7.74 17.74 25.76
C ALA A 53 6.59 17.59 26.77
N THR A 54 5.61 16.73 26.50
CA THR A 54 4.51 16.48 27.45
C THR A 54 4.98 15.78 28.72
N ALA A 55 5.89 14.81 28.62
CA ALA A 55 6.46 14.14 29.79
C ALA A 55 7.24 15.12 30.68
N VAL A 56 8.02 16.02 30.08
CA VAL A 56 8.81 17.02 30.82
C VAL A 56 7.90 18.05 31.47
N LEU A 57 6.87 18.55 30.76
CA LEU A 57 5.88 19.43 31.37
C LEU A 57 5.15 18.77 32.54
N ALA A 58 4.78 17.49 32.42
CA ALA A 58 4.13 16.75 33.51
C ALA A 58 5.05 16.65 34.73
N VAL A 59 6.33 16.31 34.55
CA VAL A 59 7.32 16.24 35.64
C VAL A 59 7.53 17.61 36.29
N LEU A 60 7.62 18.69 35.50
CA LEU A 60 7.77 20.03 36.03
C LEU A 60 6.56 20.46 36.87
N ILE A 61 5.34 20.19 36.39
CA ILE A 61 4.10 20.47 37.13
C ILE A 61 4.06 19.68 38.44
N VAL A 62 4.44 18.40 38.42
CA VAL A 62 4.47 17.54 39.61
C VAL A 62 5.55 18.00 40.61
N SER A 63 6.70 18.47 40.12
CA SER A 63 7.82 18.92 40.96
C SER A 63 7.61 20.29 41.62
N GLN A 64 6.71 21.11 41.11
CA GLN A 64 6.35 22.41 41.71
C GLN A 64 5.20 22.31 42.71
N LEU A 65 4.63 21.13 42.92
CA LEU A 65 3.68 20.89 43.99
C LEU A 65 4.46 20.60 45.28
N PRO A 66 4.29 21.41 46.34
CA PRO A 66 4.93 21.12 47.62
C PRO A 66 4.47 19.75 48.12
N ALA A 67 5.40 18.95 48.67
CA ALA A 67 5.11 17.61 49.19
C ALA A 67 3.97 17.57 50.24
N ALA A 68 3.68 18.71 50.88
CA ALA A 68 2.55 18.88 51.79
C ALA A 68 1.16 18.81 51.11
N LEU A 69 1.05 19.10 49.82
CA LEU A 69 -0.21 19.04 49.06
C LEU A 69 -0.52 17.65 48.49
N LEU A 70 0.48 16.78 48.37
CA LEU A 70 0.27 15.37 48.00
C LEU A 70 -0.40 14.57 49.13
N GLY A 71 -0.42 15.10 50.37
CA GLY A 71 -1.08 14.49 51.53
C GLY A 71 -2.40 15.12 51.97
N LEU A 72 -2.79 16.30 51.47
CA LEU A 72 -3.90 17.08 52.07
C LEU A 72 -4.82 17.81 51.06
N GLY A 73 -4.94 17.29 49.83
CA GLY A 73 -5.62 17.98 48.72
C GLY A 73 -6.85 17.27 48.14
N VAL A 74 -7.44 16.31 48.85
CA VAL A 74 -8.78 15.80 48.54
C VAL A 74 -9.78 16.79 49.11
N ALA A 75 -10.55 17.45 48.24
CA ALA A 75 -11.64 18.38 48.52
C ALA A 75 -11.25 19.85 48.87
N ALA A 76 -11.35 20.75 47.88
CA ALA A 76 -12.50 21.66 47.80
C ALA A 76 -12.25 23.03 47.11
N PRO A 77 -11.13 23.79 47.28
CA PRO A 77 -11.22 25.21 46.92
C PRO A 77 -10.72 25.61 45.53
N SER A 78 -10.26 24.70 44.66
CA SER A 78 -9.67 25.07 43.34
C SER A 78 -10.60 24.88 42.13
N MET A 79 -11.82 24.35 42.30
CA MET A 79 -12.71 24.06 41.15
C MET A 79 -13.33 25.31 40.51
N LEU A 80 -13.44 26.43 41.23
CA LEU A 80 -14.13 27.62 40.72
C LEU A 80 -13.24 28.55 39.89
N TRP A 81 -11.92 28.57 40.16
CA TRP A 81 -10.97 29.40 39.38
C TRP A 81 -10.37 28.68 38.17
N LEU A 82 -10.49 27.34 38.08
CA LEU A 82 -10.05 26.57 36.93
C LEU A 82 -10.96 26.73 35.71
N SER A 83 -12.25 27.10 35.88
CA SER A 83 -13.21 27.08 34.78
C SER A 83 -13.10 28.30 33.84
N GLU A 84 -12.74 29.48 34.35
CA GLU A 84 -12.63 30.71 33.55
C GLU A 84 -11.32 30.77 32.75
N LEU A 85 -10.22 30.26 33.32
CA LEU A 85 -8.93 30.09 32.61
C LEU A 85 -8.99 28.94 31.60
N ASN A 86 -9.75 27.88 31.89
CA ASN A 86 -9.95 26.80 30.92
C ASN A 86 -10.77 27.23 29.72
N LYS A 87 -11.71 28.20 29.79
CA LYS A 87 -12.45 28.61 28.59
C LYS A 87 -11.57 29.30 27.54
N ARG A 88 -10.67 30.21 27.95
CA ARG A 88 -9.71 30.88 27.02
C ARG A 88 -8.55 29.97 26.60
N ALA A 89 -8.14 29.04 27.47
CA ALA A 89 -7.10 28.06 27.14
C ALA A 89 -7.64 26.85 26.36
N ALA A 90 -8.92 26.49 26.50
CA ALA A 90 -9.60 25.45 25.74
C ALA A 90 -9.84 25.90 24.31
N ASP A 91 -10.31 27.12 24.05
CA ASP A 91 -10.42 27.64 22.67
C ASP A 91 -9.06 27.69 21.96
N ARG A 92 -8.00 28.13 22.65
CA ARG A 92 -6.63 28.10 22.10
C ARG A 92 -6.06 26.69 22.00
N ARG A 93 -6.43 25.75 22.88
CA ARG A 93 -6.03 24.34 22.82
C ARG A 93 -6.78 23.60 21.73
N ASP A 94 -8.04 23.88 21.47
CA ASP A 94 -8.84 23.26 20.42
C ASP A 94 -8.40 23.79 19.07
N LEU A 95 -8.16 25.10 18.89
CA LEU A 95 -7.49 25.60 17.68
C LEU A 95 -6.08 25.03 17.50
N ARG A 96 -5.28 24.92 18.58
CA ARG A 96 -3.96 24.27 18.49
C ARG A 96 -4.08 22.78 18.25
N ARG A 97 -5.12 22.10 18.74
CA ARG A 97 -5.35 20.67 18.58
C ARG A 97 -5.80 20.38 17.16
N ASP A 98 -6.63 21.24 16.59
CA ASP A 98 -7.07 21.22 15.19
C ASP A 98 -5.94 21.59 14.23
N LEU A 99 -5.18 22.66 14.51
CA LEU A 99 -3.98 22.95 13.72
C LEU A 99 -2.92 21.86 13.91
N SER A 100 -2.82 21.25 15.11
CA SER A 100 -1.90 20.15 15.40
C SER A 100 -2.33 18.81 14.80
N SER A 101 -3.62 18.62 14.53
CA SER A 101 -4.13 17.44 13.86
C SER A 101 -3.97 17.61 12.34
N VAL A 102 -4.11 18.83 11.81
CA VAL A 102 -3.96 19.12 10.38
C VAL A 102 -2.55 18.86 9.87
N TRP A 103 -1.51 19.37 10.54
CA TRP A 103 -0.12 19.12 10.09
C TRP A 103 0.32 17.65 10.29
N LEU A 104 -0.11 16.99 11.37
CA LEU A 104 0.16 15.56 11.58
C LEU A 104 -0.54 14.71 10.52
N THR A 105 -1.80 15.05 10.21
CA THR A 105 -2.55 14.41 9.12
C THR A 105 -1.83 14.61 7.80
N ARG A 106 -1.36 15.83 7.50
CA ARG A 106 -0.56 16.11 6.30
C ARG A 106 0.72 15.27 6.24
N LEU A 107 1.45 15.11 7.34
CA LEU A 107 2.65 14.26 7.39
C LEU A 107 2.30 12.78 7.14
N LEU A 108 1.22 12.29 7.73
CA LEU A 108 0.73 10.93 7.51
C LEU A 108 0.28 10.73 6.06
N THR A 109 -0.38 11.72 5.45
CA THR A 109 -0.75 11.69 4.04
C THR A 109 0.50 11.62 3.15
N ARG A 110 1.51 12.44 3.41
CA ARG A 110 2.79 12.37 2.67
C ARG A 110 3.51 11.04 2.82
N LEU A 111 3.47 10.44 4.01
CA LEU A 111 3.99 9.10 4.23
C LEU A 111 3.22 8.06 3.41
N GLN A 112 1.88 8.13 3.39
CA GLN A 112 1.03 7.23 2.62
C GLN A 112 1.22 7.39 1.11
N GLU A 113 1.36 8.61 0.61
CA GLU A 113 1.72 8.91 -0.77
C GLU A 113 3.06 8.25 -1.13
N GLY A 114 4.12 8.49 -0.34
CA GLY A 114 5.42 7.88 -0.60
C GLY A 114 5.42 6.34 -0.53
N MET A 115 4.60 5.75 0.34
CA MET A 115 4.41 4.29 0.39
C MET A 115 3.66 3.76 -0.83
N ALA A 116 2.69 4.52 -1.34
CA ALA A 116 1.95 4.18 -2.55
C ALA A 116 2.84 4.28 -3.79
N ASP A 117 3.69 5.29 -3.87
CA ASP A 117 4.70 5.46 -4.94
C ASP A 117 5.72 4.31 -4.90
N ASP A 118 6.25 3.97 -3.72
CA ASP A 118 7.18 2.85 -3.57
C ASP A 118 6.53 1.51 -4.00
N ARG A 119 5.24 1.31 -3.70
CA ARG A 119 4.48 0.14 -4.16
C ARG A 119 4.32 0.15 -5.67
N GLN A 120 3.94 1.29 -6.25
CA GLN A 120 3.72 1.44 -7.68
C GLN A 120 5.01 1.15 -8.46
N ASN A 121 6.12 1.79 -8.09
CA ASN A 121 7.43 1.56 -8.69
C ASN A 121 7.87 0.10 -8.58
N TRP A 122 7.58 -0.56 -7.44
CA TRP A 122 7.91 -1.97 -7.25
C TRP A 122 7.08 -2.90 -8.14
N CYS A 123 5.80 -2.58 -8.38
CA CYS A 123 4.93 -3.31 -9.29
C CYS A 123 5.34 -3.08 -10.76
N GLU A 124 5.59 -1.84 -11.15
CA GLU A 124 6.04 -1.46 -12.49
C GLU A 124 7.36 -2.15 -12.86
N ALA A 125 8.31 -2.25 -11.92
CA ALA A 125 9.55 -3.00 -12.15
C ALA A 125 9.37 -4.52 -12.36
N ARG A 126 8.14 -5.04 -12.25
CA ARG A 126 7.79 -6.46 -12.38
C ARG A 126 6.81 -6.77 -13.50
N VAL A 127 6.32 -5.74 -14.18
CA VAL A 127 5.44 -5.92 -15.33
C VAL A 127 6.02 -5.13 -16.48
N ASP A 128 6.07 -5.76 -17.64
CA ASP A 128 6.50 -5.08 -18.86
C ASP A 128 5.25 -4.71 -19.69
N ASP A 129 5.21 -3.47 -20.16
CA ASP A 129 4.13 -2.98 -21.01
C ASP A 129 4.17 -3.63 -22.41
N GLU A 130 5.35 -4.11 -22.83
CA GLU A 130 5.59 -4.75 -24.13
C GLU A 130 5.21 -6.24 -24.18
N TRP A 131 4.91 -6.87 -23.03
CA TRP A 131 4.57 -8.30 -22.98
C TRP A 131 3.38 -8.66 -23.85
N SER A 132 3.51 -9.64 -24.72
CA SER A 132 2.39 -10.24 -25.45
C SER A 132 1.27 -10.75 -24.53
N THR A 133 0.08 -11.01 -25.09
CA THR A 133 -1.08 -11.53 -24.36
C THR A 133 -0.75 -12.86 -23.64
N ASP A 134 0.06 -13.71 -24.28
CA ASP A 134 0.53 -14.97 -23.70
C ASP A 134 1.53 -14.76 -22.56
N GLU A 135 2.49 -13.84 -22.72
CA GLU A 135 3.45 -13.50 -21.66
C GLU A 135 2.75 -12.92 -20.43
N LEU A 136 1.71 -12.09 -20.62
CA LEU A 136 0.92 -11.55 -19.50
C LEU A 136 0.15 -12.67 -18.78
N SER A 137 -0.38 -13.65 -19.51
CA SER A 137 -1.04 -14.82 -18.94
C SER A 137 -0.07 -15.70 -18.14
N MET A 138 1.13 -15.94 -18.68
CA MET A 138 2.19 -16.68 -17.98
C MET A 138 2.68 -15.95 -16.74
N ALA A 139 2.91 -14.64 -16.82
CA ALA A 139 3.30 -13.82 -15.68
C ALA A 139 2.25 -13.85 -14.57
N ALA A 140 0.96 -13.78 -14.93
CA ALA A 140 -0.14 -13.87 -13.97
C ALA A 140 -0.16 -15.23 -13.24
N ARG A 141 0.08 -16.33 -13.94
CA ARG A 141 0.21 -17.67 -13.34
C ARG A 141 1.44 -17.77 -12.43
N TYR A 142 2.60 -17.31 -12.89
CA TYR A 142 3.84 -17.29 -12.11
C TYR A 142 3.66 -16.55 -10.77
N TYR A 143 3.10 -15.33 -10.80
CA TYR A 143 2.89 -14.57 -9.57
C TYR A 143 1.79 -15.16 -8.69
N HIS A 144 0.75 -15.76 -9.29
CA HIS A 144 -0.28 -16.48 -8.55
C HIS A 144 0.30 -17.68 -7.80
N GLU A 145 1.08 -18.53 -8.46
CA GLU A 145 1.74 -19.69 -7.86
C GLU A 145 2.65 -19.27 -6.71
N TYR A 146 3.49 -18.25 -6.92
CA TYR A 146 4.35 -17.69 -5.87
C TYR A 146 3.54 -17.24 -4.64
N LEU A 147 2.40 -16.57 -4.85
CA LEU A 147 1.55 -16.10 -3.76
C LEU A 147 0.81 -17.25 -3.07
N MET A 148 0.40 -18.27 -3.82
CA MET A 148 -0.22 -19.47 -3.30
C MET A 148 0.74 -20.32 -2.46
N GLU A 149 2.05 -20.23 -2.69
CA GLU A 149 3.03 -20.93 -1.86
C GLU A 149 3.34 -20.18 -0.56
N ARG A 150 3.31 -18.85 -0.58
CA ARG A 150 3.88 -18.03 0.52
C ARG A 150 2.87 -17.35 1.42
N LEU A 151 1.65 -17.10 0.96
CA LEU A 151 0.63 -16.44 1.77
C LEU A 151 -0.12 -17.45 2.63
N THR A 152 -0.61 -17.00 3.78
CA THR A 152 -1.55 -17.76 4.61
C THR A 152 -2.91 -17.92 3.92
N VAL A 153 -3.73 -18.88 4.38
CA VAL A 153 -5.06 -19.13 3.80
C VAL A 153 -5.96 -17.90 3.94
N GLU A 154 -5.87 -17.20 5.07
CA GLU A 154 -6.60 -15.98 5.39
C GLU A 154 -6.23 -14.83 4.45
N GLU A 155 -4.94 -14.65 4.18
CA GLU A 155 -4.43 -13.63 3.24
C GLU A 155 -4.89 -13.93 1.82
N ARG A 156 -4.81 -15.19 1.38
CA ARG A 156 -5.31 -15.62 0.06
C ARG A 156 -6.81 -15.33 -0.09
N ARG A 157 -7.60 -15.63 0.95
CA ARG A 157 -9.05 -15.41 0.96
C ARG A 157 -9.37 -13.91 0.94
N ARG A 158 -8.69 -13.10 1.74
CA ARG A 158 -8.87 -11.64 1.80
C ARG A 158 -8.50 -10.98 0.47
N GLY A 159 -7.40 -11.42 -0.13
CA GLY A 159 -6.92 -10.96 -1.44
C GLY A 159 -7.73 -11.47 -2.64
N ARG A 160 -8.56 -12.51 -2.45
CA ARG A 160 -9.32 -13.17 -3.53
C ARG A 160 -8.43 -13.59 -4.71
N ILE A 161 -7.25 -14.12 -4.40
CA ILE A 161 -6.15 -14.38 -5.34
C ILE A 161 -6.59 -15.26 -6.53
N HIS A 162 -7.32 -16.35 -6.28
CA HIS A 162 -7.87 -17.19 -7.35
C HIS A 162 -8.86 -16.44 -8.24
N ALA A 163 -9.74 -15.61 -7.66
CA ALA A 163 -10.70 -14.86 -8.45
C ALA A 163 -10.01 -13.81 -9.33
N GLN A 164 -8.91 -13.20 -8.85
CA GLN A 164 -8.10 -12.28 -9.64
C GLN A 164 -7.42 -12.98 -10.82
N LEU A 165 -6.78 -14.14 -10.61
CA LEU A 165 -6.17 -14.90 -11.71
C LEU A 165 -7.22 -15.29 -12.76
N ASN A 166 -8.38 -15.82 -12.33
CA ASN A 166 -9.46 -16.19 -13.26
C ASN A 166 -9.99 -14.98 -14.03
N ALA A 167 -10.06 -13.81 -13.40
CA ALA A 167 -10.48 -12.57 -14.04
C ALA A 167 -9.48 -12.09 -15.10
N ILE A 168 -8.17 -12.22 -14.83
CA ILE A 168 -7.10 -11.92 -15.79
C ILE A 168 -7.20 -12.88 -16.98
N GLN A 169 -7.22 -14.18 -16.71
CA GLN A 169 -7.29 -15.22 -17.75
C GLN A 169 -8.53 -15.08 -18.63
N SER A 170 -9.72 -14.92 -18.04
CA SER A 170 -10.97 -14.74 -18.81
C SER A 170 -10.90 -13.55 -19.78
N ARG A 171 -10.21 -12.46 -19.40
CA ARG A 171 -10.05 -11.28 -20.28
C ARG A 171 -9.04 -11.56 -21.39
N LEU A 172 -7.91 -12.17 -21.06
CA LEU A 172 -6.87 -12.51 -22.04
C LEU A 172 -7.33 -13.58 -23.03
N ASP A 173 -8.16 -14.55 -22.61
CA ASP A 173 -8.74 -15.55 -23.50
C ASP A 173 -9.61 -14.89 -24.59
N VAL A 174 -10.37 -13.85 -24.23
CA VAL A 174 -11.15 -13.07 -25.21
C VAL A 174 -10.23 -12.25 -26.12
N VAL A 175 -9.16 -11.66 -25.59
CA VAL A 175 -8.16 -10.95 -26.40
C VAL A 175 -7.53 -11.91 -27.42
N HIS A 176 -7.13 -13.11 -26.99
CA HIS A 176 -6.56 -14.13 -27.86
C HIS A 176 -7.52 -14.55 -28.98
N LEU A 177 -8.83 -14.67 -28.68
CA LEU A 177 -9.85 -14.91 -29.72
C LEU A 177 -9.92 -13.78 -30.75
N ILE A 178 -9.80 -12.52 -30.32
CA ILE A 178 -9.82 -11.36 -31.22
C ILE A 178 -8.55 -11.33 -32.08
N GLU A 179 -7.37 -11.55 -31.47
CA GLU A 179 -6.08 -11.61 -32.17
C GLU A 179 -6.06 -12.75 -33.21
N ALA A 180 -6.68 -13.89 -32.90
CA ALA A 180 -6.88 -15.01 -33.83
C ALA A 180 -7.96 -14.75 -34.89
N SER A 181 -8.48 -13.51 -35.01
CA SER A 181 -9.50 -13.12 -35.99
C SER A 181 -10.80 -13.94 -35.88
N ALA A 182 -11.22 -14.29 -34.66
CA ALA A 182 -12.48 -15.00 -34.44
C ALA A 182 -13.70 -14.15 -34.87
N SER A 183 -14.79 -14.83 -35.24
CA SER A 183 -16.04 -14.15 -35.59
C SER A 183 -16.61 -13.38 -34.41
N ARG A 184 -17.28 -12.25 -34.71
CA ARG A 184 -17.93 -11.40 -33.69
C ARG A 184 -18.88 -12.18 -32.78
N ALA A 185 -19.65 -13.12 -33.34
CA ALA A 185 -20.54 -13.97 -32.56
C ALA A 185 -19.79 -14.82 -31.52
N LYS A 186 -18.63 -15.38 -31.90
CA LYS A 186 -17.78 -16.16 -30.99
C LYS A 186 -17.20 -15.28 -29.87
N VAL A 187 -16.76 -14.07 -30.21
CA VAL A 187 -16.25 -13.09 -29.22
C VAL A 187 -17.34 -12.69 -28.23
N VAL A 188 -18.56 -12.40 -28.71
CA VAL A 188 -19.71 -12.06 -27.84
C VAL A 188 -20.07 -13.23 -26.92
N ALA A 189 -20.09 -14.47 -27.44
CA ALA A 189 -20.33 -15.65 -26.62
C ALA A 189 -19.27 -15.80 -25.51
N ALA A 190 -17.99 -15.58 -25.83
CA ALA A 190 -16.90 -15.63 -24.85
C ALA A 190 -17.02 -14.52 -23.79
N LEU A 191 -17.38 -13.29 -24.19
CA LEU A 191 -17.66 -12.20 -23.24
C LEU A 191 -18.79 -12.57 -22.27
N GLN A 192 -19.80 -13.30 -22.74
CA GLN A 192 -20.93 -13.76 -21.93
C GLN A 192 -20.62 -15.01 -21.08
N ALA A 193 -19.47 -15.66 -21.28
CA ALA A 193 -19.10 -16.85 -20.51
C ALA A 193 -18.67 -16.51 -19.07
N SER A 194 -17.99 -15.37 -18.86
CA SER A 194 -17.47 -14.98 -17.53
C SER A 194 -18.13 -13.72 -16.98
N ARG A 195 -18.29 -13.64 -15.65
CA ARG A 195 -18.85 -12.44 -14.99
C ARG A 195 -17.95 -11.22 -15.15
N THR A 196 -16.63 -11.42 -15.22
CA THR A 196 -15.62 -10.35 -15.30
C THR A 196 -15.54 -9.71 -16.68
N THR A 197 -16.06 -10.40 -17.70
CA THR A 197 -16.13 -9.95 -19.10
C THR A 197 -17.53 -9.45 -19.48
N LYS A 198 -18.52 -9.54 -18.59
CA LYS A 198 -19.88 -9.00 -18.77
C LYS A 198 -20.03 -7.52 -18.44
N GLU A 199 -18.94 -6.80 -18.23
CA GLU A 199 -19.01 -5.39 -17.86
C GLU A 199 -19.57 -4.56 -19.03
N PRO A 200 -20.46 -3.59 -18.77
CA PRO A 200 -21.17 -2.84 -19.81
C PRO A 200 -20.23 -2.04 -20.72
N ARG A 201 -19.01 -1.73 -20.27
CA ARG A 201 -18.00 -1.04 -21.09
C ARG A 201 -17.48 -1.89 -22.25
N TYR A 202 -17.39 -3.22 -22.12
CA TYR A 202 -16.94 -4.08 -23.22
C TYR A 202 -18.05 -4.22 -24.26
N ALA A 203 -19.32 -4.33 -23.81
CA ALA A 203 -20.47 -4.39 -24.70
C ALA A 203 -20.54 -3.18 -25.66
N LYS A 204 -20.18 -1.99 -25.17
CA LYS A 204 -20.10 -0.75 -25.99
C LYS A 204 -18.98 -0.76 -27.04
N ALA A 205 -17.99 -1.63 -26.89
CA ALA A 205 -16.84 -1.74 -27.80
C ALA A 205 -16.94 -2.97 -28.73
N VAL A 206 -18.05 -3.71 -28.72
CA VAL A 206 -18.23 -4.92 -29.54
C VAL A 206 -18.20 -4.64 -31.06
N ASP A 207 -18.46 -3.40 -31.46
CA ASP A 207 -18.35 -2.97 -32.87
C ASP A 207 -16.91 -2.72 -33.32
N ASP A 208 -16.00 -2.49 -32.37
CA ASP A 208 -14.57 -2.26 -32.61
C ASP A 208 -13.75 -3.26 -31.78
N LEU A 209 -13.55 -4.45 -32.36
CA LEU A 209 -12.87 -5.55 -31.69
C LEU A 209 -11.43 -5.19 -31.30
N GLY A 210 -10.73 -4.38 -32.11
CA GLY A 210 -9.37 -3.93 -31.82
C GLY A 210 -9.31 -3.06 -30.57
N ARG A 211 -10.21 -2.07 -30.48
CA ARG A 211 -10.35 -1.24 -29.27
C ARG A 211 -10.75 -2.08 -28.06
N MET A 212 -11.66 -3.03 -28.23
CA MET A 212 -12.10 -3.91 -27.15
C MET A 212 -10.95 -4.78 -26.61
N ALA A 213 -10.13 -5.34 -27.49
CA ALA A 213 -8.94 -6.10 -27.12
C ALA A 213 -7.97 -5.24 -26.30
N GLY A 214 -7.73 -3.99 -26.72
CA GLY A 214 -6.91 -3.04 -25.97
C GLY A 214 -7.44 -2.76 -24.55
N ILE A 215 -8.75 -2.55 -24.40
CA ILE A 215 -9.37 -2.32 -23.08
C ILE A 215 -9.25 -3.56 -22.19
N LEU A 216 -9.57 -4.74 -22.72
CA LEU A 216 -9.49 -6.00 -21.97
C LEU A 216 -8.08 -6.32 -21.51
N ARG A 217 -7.09 -6.13 -22.40
CA ARG A 217 -5.67 -6.30 -22.11
C ARG A 217 -5.20 -5.31 -21.04
N HIS A 218 -5.56 -4.03 -21.15
CA HIS A 218 -5.25 -3.03 -20.13
C HIS A 218 -5.88 -3.36 -18.77
N ASP A 219 -7.11 -3.85 -18.74
CA ASP A 219 -7.76 -4.26 -17.51
C ASP A 219 -7.11 -5.50 -16.87
N ALA A 220 -6.69 -6.46 -17.70
CA ALA A 220 -5.94 -7.64 -17.25
C ALA A 220 -4.58 -7.22 -16.66
N TYR A 221 -3.85 -6.32 -17.34
CA TYR A 221 -2.62 -5.71 -16.82
C TYR A 221 -2.85 -5.03 -15.46
N ARG A 222 -3.90 -4.21 -15.35
CA ARG A 222 -4.23 -3.52 -14.09
C ARG A 222 -4.56 -4.51 -12.96
N ASP A 223 -5.25 -5.60 -13.26
CA ASP A 223 -5.54 -6.65 -12.28
C ASP A 223 -4.28 -7.43 -11.88
N LEU A 224 -3.32 -7.62 -12.80
CA LEU A 224 -2.00 -8.16 -12.49
C LEU A 224 -1.21 -7.25 -11.53
N VAL A 225 -1.21 -5.94 -11.79
CA VAL A 225 -0.60 -4.94 -10.89
C VAL A 225 -1.27 -4.95 -9.51
N ARG A 226 -2.59 -5.17 -9.43
CA ARG A 226 -3.31 -5.34 -8.15
C ARG A 226 -2.87 -6.61 -7.42
N LEU A 227 -2.70 -7.72 -8.12
CA LEU A 227 -2.19 -8.98 -7.57
C LEU A 227 -0.79 -8.78 -6.97
N LEU A 228 0.10 -8.09 -7.70
CA LEU A 228 1.41 -7.69 -7.21
C LEU A 228 1.33 -6.76 -6.00
N GLY A 229 0.36 -5.84 -5.96
CA GLY A 229 0.09 -5.00 -4.81
C GLY A 229 -0.22 -5.80 -3.54
N LEU A 230 -0.91 -6.95 -3.65
CA LEU A 230 -1.12 -7.87 -2.52
C LEU A 230 0.21 -8.47 -2.04
N ALA A 231 1.05 -8.92 -2.97
CA ALA A 231 2.38 -9.45 -2.66
C ALA A 231 3.24 -8.41 -1.93
N TYR A 232 3.21 -7.16 -2.39
CA TYR A 232 3.91 -6.05 -1.76
C TYR A 232 3.43 -5.79 -0.34
N ASN A 233 2.11 -5.72 -0.14
CA ASN A 233 1.50 -5.48 1.17
C ASN A 233 1.79 -6.60 2.17
N ALA A 234 1.93 -7.85 1.69
CA ALA A 234 2.32 -9.01 2.49
C ALA A 234 3.84 -9.08 2.78
N GLY A 235 4.63 -8.09 2.33
CA GLY A 235 6.06 -8.03 2.64
C GLY A 235 6.97 -8.78 1.65
N HIS A 236 6.45 -9.30 0.53
CA HIS A 236 7.22 -10.08 -0.43
C HIS A 236 8.07 -9.24 -1.39
N HIS A 237 8.79 -8.25 -0.86
CA HIS A 237 9.55 -7.27 -1.66
C HIS A 237 10.72 -7.87 -2.44
N LYS A 238 11.20 -9.05 -2.05
CA LYS A 238 12.30 -9.79 -2.68
C LYS A 238 11.84 -10.77 -3.77
N MET A 239 10.54 -10.82 -4.08
CA MET A 239 10.02 -11.67 -5.16
C MET A 239 10.71 -11.32 -6.49
N ALA A 240 11.21 -12.32 -7.21
CA ALA A 240 11.85 -12.11 -8.50
C ALA A 240 10.81 -11.65 -9.55
N PRO A 241 11.19 -10.78 -10.50
CA PRO A 241 10.33 -10.48 -11.64
C PRO A 241 10.21 -11.72 -12.54
N TYR A 242 9.03 -11.93 -13.10
CA TYR A 242 8.84 -12.88 -14.18
C TYR A 242 9.73 -12.50 -15.36
N ARG A 243 10.40 -13.49 -15.94
CA ARG A 243 11.17 -13.34 -17.16
C ARG A 243 10.58 -14.28 -18.21
N PRO A 244 10.04 -13.76 -19.32
CA PRO A 244 9.58 -14.61 -20.40
C PRO A 244 10.68 -15.58 -20.84
N PRO A 245 10.37 -16.85 -21.14
CA PRO A 245 11.33 -17.72 -21.77
C PRO A 245 11.76 -17.08 -23.08
N MET A 246 13.06 -16.81 -23.23
CA MET A 246 13.63 -16.29 -24.47
C MET A 246 13.19 -17.24 -25.60
N VAL A 247 12.37 -16.74 -26.52
CA VAL A 247 12.07 -17.49 -27.74
C VAL A 247 13.37 -17.54 -28.53
N LEU A 248 14.15 -18.61 -28.34
CA LEU A 248 15.24 -18.97 -29.24
C LEU A 248 14.61 -19.09 -30.62
N SER A 249 14.84 -18.10 -31.49
CA SER A 249 14.55 -18.26 -32.91
C SER A 249 15.13 -19.60 -33.37
N PRO A 250 14.36 -20.44 -34.09
CA PRO A 250 14.87 -21.72 -34.55
C PRO A 250 16.17 -21.47 -35.32
N ALA A 251 17.24 -22.16 -34.91
CA ALA A 251 18.53 -22.09 -35.57
C ALA A 251 18.31 -22.26 -37.09
N PRO A 252 18.91 -21.42 -37.94
CA PRO A 252 18.71 -21.54 -39.38
C PRO A 252 19.07 -22.96 -39.80
N ALA A 253 18.11 -23.66 -40.41
CA ALA A 253 18.27 -25.04 -40.83
C ALA A 253 19.58 -25.18 -41.65
N PRO A 254 20.38 -26.23 -41.42
CA PRO A 254 21.59 -26.46 -42.18
C PRO A 254 21.21 -26.53 -43.66
N ARG A 255 21.74 -25.59 -44.46
CA ARG A 255 21.57 -25.60 -45.91
C ARG A 255 22.15 -26.91 -46.42
N VAL A 256 21.29 -27.85 -46.80
CA VAL A 256 21.67 -29.05 -47.52
C VAL A 256 22.28 -28.58 -48.85
N ARG A 257 23.61 -28.64 -48.95
CA ARG A 257 24.31 -28.52 -50.22
C ARG A 257 24.00 -29.79 -51.00
N THR A 258 23.07 -29.71 -51.94
CA THR A 258 22.98 -30.69 -53.01
C THR A 258 24.23 -30.58 -53.86
N ALA A 259 24.98 -31.69 -53.94
CA ALA A 259 26.08 -31.87 -54.88
C ALA A 259 25.56 -32.11 -56.30
#